data_AF-A0A3M7MBR1-F1
#
_entry.id   AF-A0A3M7MBR1-F1
#
_cell.length_a   1.000
_cell.length_b   1.000
_cell.length_c   1.000
_cell.angle_alpha   90.00
_cell.angle_beta   90.00
_cell.angle_gamma   90.00
#
_symmetry.space_group_name_H-M   'P 1'
#
loop_
_entity.id
_entity.type
_entity.pdbx_description
1 polymer ?
#
loop_
_entity_poly.entity_id
_entity_poly.type
_entity_poly.pdbx_seq_one_letter_code
_entity_poly.pdbx_strand_id
1 'polypeptide(L)'
;MILLSELSRRRIRSIQKLIRVGRNEVVVVLRVDKDKGYIDLSKRRVSPEDIVKCEERYNKSKMVHSIMRHVAEKTQTPIEDIYQSIGWPLNKKYGHSIDAFKLSITNPEVWNDVTFPNDVVKDELQSYIGKRLTPQPTKVRSDIEGA
;
A
#
# COMPACT_ATOMS: atom_id res chain seq x y z
N MET A 1 -5.51 17.66 -11.08
CA MET A 1 -5.67 19.05 -10.61
C MET A 1 -6.73 19.09 -9.52
N ILE A 2 -6.58 19.93 -8.49
CA ILE A 2 -7.64 20.18 -7.50
C ILE A 2 -8.16 21.60 -7.73
N LEU A 3 -9.44 21.74 -8.02
CA LEU A 3 -10.11 23.04 -8.13
C LEU A 3 -10.20 23.67 -6.73
N LEU A 4 -10.08 25.01 -6.64
CA LEU A 4 -10.19 25.72 -5.35
C LEU A 4 -11.53 25.46 -4.65
N SER A 5 -12.61 25.32 -5.42
CA SER A 5 -13.95 24.98 -4.92
C SER A 5 -14.03 23.56 -4.31
N GLU A 6 -13.09 22.69 -4.65
CA GLU A 6 -13.00 21.31 -4.17
C GLU A 6 -11.95 21.14 -3.05
N LEU A 7 -11.41 22.24 -2.51
CA LEU A 7 -10.43 22.21 -1.43
C LEU A 7 -11.06 22.14 -0.03
N SER A 8 -12.12 22.91 0.21
CA SER A 8 -12.70 23.11 1.54
C SER A 8 -14.23 23.24 1.46
N ARG A 9 -14.92 22.76 2.50
CA ARG A 9 -16.37 22.98 2.68
C ARG A 9 -16.70 24.40 3.16
N ARG A 10 -15.73 25.09 3.78
CA ARG A 10 -15.88 26.43 4.36
C ARG A 10 -15.03 27.45 3.60
N ARG A 11 -15.42 28.73 3.63
CA ARG A 11 -14.60 29.82 3.08
C ARG A 11 -13.25 29.86 3.79
N ILE A 12 -12.17 29.86 3.01
CA ILE A 12 -10.79 29.92 3.52
C ILE A 12 -10.18 31.27 3.19
N ARG A 13 -9.43 31.83 4.14
CA ARG A 13 -8.64 33.07 3.93
C ARG A 13 -7.28 32.80 3.30
N SER A 14 -6.69 31.63 3.56
CA SER A 14 -5.38 31.22 3.04
C SER A 14 -5.35 29.72 2.79
N ILE A 15 -4.82 29.34 1.63
CA ILE A 15 -4.65 27.95 1.19
C ILE A 15 -3.58 27.25 2.04
N GLN A 16 -2.51 27.95 2.41
CA GLN A 16 -1.37 27.42 3.18
C GLN A 16 -1.77 26.94 4.58
N LYS A 17 -2.89 27.44 5.11
CA LYS A 17 -3.44 26.97 6.39
C LYS A 17 -4.07 25.58 6.27
N LEU A 18 -4.61 25.23 5.09
CA LEU A 18 -5.34 23.99 4.86
C LEU A 18 -4.46 22.89 4.25
N ILE A 19 -3.48 23.25 3.43
CA ILE A 19 -2.58 22.34 2.74
C ILE A 19 -1.17 22.92 2.79
N ARG A 20 -0.18 22.06 3.05
CA ARG A 20 1.23 22.43 3.06
C ARG A 20 1.98 21.68 1.98
N VAL A 21 2.90 22.38 1.34
CA VAL A 21 3.84 21.76 0.38
C VAL A 21 4.65 20.70 1.12
N GLY A 22 4.85 19.55 0.46
CA GLY A 22 5.61 18.42 1.01
C GLY A 22 4.83 17.49 1.94
N ARG A 23 3.51 17.71 2.13
CA ARG A 23 2.64 16.79 2.86
C ARG A 23 1.73 16.02 1.93
N ASN A 24 1.49 14.76 2.28
CA ASN A 24 0.48 13.94 1.61
C ASN A 24 -0.90 14.31 2.12
N GLU A 25 -1.86 14.38 1.20
CA GLU A 25 -3.24 14.76 1.49
C GLU A 25 -4.18 13.68 0.94
N VAL A 26 -5.15 13.28 1.74
CA VAL A 26 -6.20 12.37 1.27
C VAL A 26 -7.18 13.17 0.41
N VAL A 27 -7.40 12.69 -0.81
CA VAL A 27 -8.31 13.27 -1.80
C VAL A 27 -9.08 12.17 -2.50
N VAL A 28 -10.28 12.50 -2.97
CA VAL A 28 -11.09 11.61 -3.82
C VAL A 28 -10.94 12.01 -5.29
N VAL A 29 -10.93 11.01 -6.18
CA VAL A 29 -10.96 11.23 -7.63
C VAL A 29 -12.38 11.57 -8.06
N LEU A 30 -12.54 12.67 -8.80
CA LEU A 30 -13.83 13.09 -9.36
C LEU A 30 -13.99 12.59 -10.80
N ARG A 31 -13.00 12.89 -11.65
CA ARG A 31 -13.04 12.60 -13.07
C ARG A 31 -11.65 12.21 -13.55
N VAL A 32 -11.61 11.29 -14.49
CA VAL A 32 -10.40 10.90 -15.23
C VAL A 32 -10.66 11.11 -16.72
N ASP A 33 -9.89 12.00 -17.33
CA ASP A 33 -9.79 12.15 -18.78
C ASP A 33 -8.60 11.31 -19.25
N LYS A 34 -8.88 10.18 -19.89
CA LYS A 34 -7.85 9.22 -20.31
C LYS A 34 -7.07 9.69 -21.52
N ASP A 35 -7.68 10.51 -22.38
CA ASP A 35 -7.05 10.97 -23.62
C ASP A 35 -6.07 12.11 -23.34
N LYS A 36 -6.45 13.01 -22.43
CA LYS A 36 -5.60 14.15 -22.03
C LYS A 36 -4.73 13.87 -20.80
N GLY A 37 -4.97 12.77 -20.10
CA GLY A 37 -4.29 12.43 -18.85
C GLY A 37 -4.65 13.31 -17.65
N TYR A 38 -5.75 14.07 -17.73
CA TYR A 38 -6.19 14.91 -16.62
C TYR A 38 -6.96 14.11 -15.58
N ILE A 39 -6.63 14.32 -14.31
CA ILE A 39 -7.32 13.72 -13.17
C ILE A 39 -7.81 14.85 -12.26
N ASP A 40 -9.12 15.00 -12.13
CA ASP A 40 -9.73 15.96 -11.22
C ASP A 40 -9.90 15.35 -9.85
N LEU A 41 -9.50 16.09 -8.83
CA LEU A 41 -9.39 15.62 -7.44
C LEU A 41 -10.16 16.56 -6.51
N SER A 42 -10.66 16.03 -5.38
CA SER A 42 -11.35 16.79 -4.34
C SER A 42 -10.88 16.39 -2.95
N LYS A 43 -10.52 17.39 -2.14
CA LYS A 43 -10.30 17.23 -0.69
C LYS A 43 -11.61 17.46 0.07
N ARG A 44 -12.47 18.35 -0.43
CA ARG A 44 -13.72 18.77 0.18
C ARG A 44 -14.68 17.61 0.46
N ARG A 45 -14.71 16.62 -0.44
CA ARG A 45 -15.66 15.50 -0.42
C ARG A 45 -15.20 14.30 0.40
N VAL A 46 -13.97 14.32 0.91
CA VAL A 46 -13.46 13.22 1.75
C VAL A 46 -14.13 13.29 3.13
N SER A 47 -14.65 12.16 3.60
CA SER A 47 -15.18 12.04 4.97
C SER A 47 -14.06 11.70 5.97
N PRO A 48 -14.20 12.02 7.27
CA PRO A 48 -13.20 11.65 8.27
C PRO A 48 -12.91 10.14 8.32
N GLU A 49 -13.92 9.30 8.11
CA GLU A 49 -13.77 7.84 8.07
C GLU A 49 -12.95 7.39 6.85
N ASP A 50 -13.17 8.01 5.69
CA ASP A 50 -12.40 7.70 4.47
C ASP A 50 -10.94 8.14 4.59
N ILE A 51 -10.65 9.18 5.37
CA ILE A 51 -9.26 9.60 5.65
C ILE A 51 -8.51 8.44 6.29
N VAL A 52 -9.04 7.89 7.38
CA VAL A 52 -8.39 6.79 8.13
C VAL A 52 -8.19 5.57 7.24
N LYS A 53 -9.24 5.14 6.52
CA LYS A 53 -9.17 3.99 5.60
C LYS A 53 -8.16 4.20 4.47
N CYS A 54 -8.09 5.42 3.92
CA CYS A 54 -7.14 5.75 2.85
C CYS A 54 -5.70 5.77 3.38
N GLU A 55 -5.46 6.33 4.55
CA GLU A 55 -4.14 6.33 5.19
C GLU A 55 -3.66 4.91 5.50
N GLU A 56 -4.52 4.05 6.05
CA GLU A 56 -4.21 2.63 6.26
C GLU A 56 -3.84 1.92 4.96
N ARG A 57 -4.66 2.09 3.92
CA ARG A 57 -4.40 1.51 2.59
C ARG A 57 -3.09 2.04 2.01
N TYR A 58 -2.84 3.34 2.11
CA TYR A 58 -1.60 3.96 1.64
C TYR A 58 -0.39 3.40 2.38
N ASN A 59 -0.46 3.26 3.70
CA ASN A 59 0.62 2.69 4.51
C ASN A 59 0.91 1.23 4.16
N LYS A 60 -0.14 0.41 3.96
CA LYS A 60 -0.01 -0.96 3.45
C LYS A 60 0.67 -0.98 2.07
N SER A 61 0.22 -0.15 1.14
CA SER A 61 0.80 -0.08 -0.22
C SER A 61 2.23 0.45 -0.23
N LYS A 62 2.56 1.45 0.60
CA LYS A 62 3.91 1.97 0.78
C LYS A 62 4.86 0.89 1.30
N MET A 63 4.38 0.05 2.23
CA MET A 63 5.13 -1.08 2.74
C MET A 63 5.44 -2.09 1.64
N VAL A 64 4.43 -2.48 0.86
CA VAL A 64 4.61 -3.38 -0.29
C VAL A 64 5.57 -2.78 -1.30
N HIS A 65 5.43 -1.49 -1.63
CA HIS A 65 6.31 -0.81 -2.56
C HIS A 65 7.76 -0.78 -2.09
N SER A 66 7.99 -0.55 -0.79
CA SER A 66 9.33 -0.64 -0.21
C SER A 66 9.96 -2.03 -0.37
N ILE A 67 9.16 -3.10 -0.22
CA ILE A 67 9.62 -4.49 -0.42
C ILE A 67 9.93 -4.73 -1.90
N MET A 68 8.97 -4.44 -2.80
CA MET A 68 9.14 -4.66 -4.24
C MET A 68 10.31 -3.85 -4.81
N ARG A 69 10.50 -2.61 -4.36
CA ARG A 69 11.63 -1.76 -4.78
C ARG A 69 12.97 -2.35 -4.36
N HIS A 70 13.08 -2.88 -3.15
CA HIS A 70 14.30 -3.56 -2.70
C HIS A 70 14.63 -4.77 -3.58
N VAL A 71 13.63 -5.60 -3.85
CA VAL A 71 13.79 -6.78 -4.72
C VAL A 71 14.18 -6.36 -6.14
N ALA A 72 13.50 -5.35 -6.70
CA ALA A 72 13.81 -4.80 -8.03
C ALA A 72 15.27 -4.33 -8.14
N GLU A 73 15.73 -3.53 -7.17
CA GLU A 73 17.10 -3.01 -7.15
C GLU A 73 18.14 -4.13 -7.02
N LYS A 74 17.88 -5.13 -6.16
CA LYS A 74 18.84 -6.20 -5.92
C LYS A 74 18.92 -7.21 -7.08
N THR A 75 17.79 -7.48 -7.71
CA THR A 75 17.69 -8.43 -8.84
C THR A 75 17.86 -7.76 -10.20
N GLN A 76 18.07 -6.44 -10.23
CA GLN A 76 18.13 -5.62 -11.45
C GLN A 76 16.93 -5.86 -12.39
N THR A 77 15.78 -6.23 -11.82
CA THR A 77 14.55 -6.48 -12.57
C THR A 77 13.68 -5.22 -12.54
N PRO A 78 13.07 -4.82 -13.67
CA PRO A 78 12.14 -3.70 -13.68
C PRO A 78 11.04 -3.88 -12.63
N ILE A 79 10.80 -2.84 -11.83
CA ILE A 79 9.80 -2.91 -10.76
C ILE A 79 8.40 -3.17 -11.30
N GLU A 80 8.11 -2.69 -12.52
CA GLU A 80 6.84 -2.93 -13.19
C GLU A 80 6.62 -4.43 -13.39
N ASP A 81 7.59 -5.15 -13.95
CA ASP A 81 7.50 -6.61 -14.17
C ASP A 81 7.19 -7.35 -12.87
N ILE A 82 7.82 -6.97 -11.76
CA ILE A 82 7.54 -7.53 -10.43
C ILE A 82 6.09 -7.26 -9.99
N TYR A 83 5.56 -6.07 -10.27
CA TYR A 83 4.16 -5.77 -9.99
C TYR A 83 3.20 -6.54 -10.89
N GLN A 84 3.49 -6.67 -12.19
CA GLN A 84 2.63 -7.38 -13.13
C GLN A 84 2.55 -8.86 -12.81
N SER A 85 3.71 -9.45 -12.51
CA SER A 85 3.88 -10.89 -12.29
C SER A 85 3.47 -11.36 -10.88
N ILE A 86 3.72 -10.54 -9.84
CA ILE A 86 3.49 -10.91 -8.43
C ILE A 86 2.44 -10.02 -7.78
N GLY A 87 2.64 -8.70 -7.83
CA GLY A 87 1.83 -7.75 -7.06
C GLY A 87 0.34 -7.75 -7.44
N TRP A 88 0.02 -7.67 -8.72
CA TRP A 88 -1.36 -7.59 -9.21
C TRP A 88 -2.13 -8.90 -9.04
N PRO A 89 -1.58 -10.10 -9.35
CA PRO A 89 -2.25 -11.36 -9.04
C PRO A 89 -2.56 -11.51 -7.56
N LEU A 90 -1.62 -11.19 -6.67
CA LEU A 90 -1.85 -11.27 -5.22
C LEU A 90 -2.90 -10.27 -4.74
N ASN A 91 -2.91 -9.04 -5.27
CA ASN A 91 -3.95 -8.06 -4.97
C ASN A 91 -5.34 -8.56 -5.39
N LYS A 92 -5.46 -9.21 -6.56
CA LYS A 92 -6.73 -9.75 -7.05
C LYS A 92 -7.26 -10.88 -6.16
N LYS A 93 -6.38 -11.77 -5.69
CA LYS A 93 -6.77 -12.94 -4.89
C LYS A 93 -7.03 -12.63 -3.41
N TYR A 94 -6.18 -11.80 -2.79
CA TYR A 94 -6.20 -11.56 -1.34
C TYR A 94 -6.68 -10.15 -0.96
N GLY A 95 -7.08 -9.33 -1.93
CA GLY A 95 -7.47 -7.93 -1.74
C GLY A 95 -6.27 -6.98 -1.63
N HIS A 96 -5.18 -7.38 -0.96
CA HIS A 96 -3.94 -6.60 -0.90
C HIS A 96 -2.69 -7.49 -0.76
N SER A 97 -1.60 -7.17 -1.48
CA SER A 97 -0.38 -7.99 -1.50
C SER A 97 0.26 -8.14 -0.12
N ILE A 98 0.12 -7.15 0.77
CA ILE A 98 0.65 -7.25 2.14
C ILE A 98 0.02 -8.39 2.94
N ASP A 99 -1.26 -8.65 2.72
CA ASP A 99 -1.99 -9.68 3.45
C ASP A 99 -1.58 -11.06 2.90
N ALA A 100 -1.37 -11.17 1.59
CA ALA A 100 -0.73 -12.33 0.96
C ALA A 100 0.71 -12.57 1.48
N PHE A 101 1.53 -11.52 1.60
CA PHE A 101 2.91 -11.64 2.09
C PHE A 101 2.96 -12.17 3.52
N LYS A 102 2.09 -11.67 4.41
CA LYS A 102 2.00 -12.20 5.78
C LYS A 102 1.56 -13.66 5.79
N LEU A 103 0.56 -14.02 4.99
CA LEU A 103 0.09 -15.40 4.88
C LEU A 103 1.17 -16.32 4.30
N SER A 104 2.01 -15.82 3.40
CA SER A 104 3.07 -16.61 2.76
C SER A 104 4.16 -17.10 3.73
N ILE A 105 4.26 -16.49 4.92
CA ILE A 105 5.19 -16.91 5.98
C ILE A 105 4.77 -18.28 6.56
N THR A 106 3.46 -18.52 6.69
CA THR A 106 2.92 -19.76 7.25
C THR A 106 2.38 -20.72 6.19
N ASN A 107 1.93 -20.22 5.05
CA ASN A 107 1.41 -21.01 3.94
C ASN A 107 2.14 -20.69 2.61
N PRO A 108 3.05 -21.57 2.16
CA PRO A 108 3.73 -21.42 0.86
C PRO A 108 2.81 -21.47 -0.37
N GLU A 109 1.57 -22.00 -0.26
CA GLU A 109 0.63 -22.11 -1.39
C GLU A 109 0.17 -20.76 -1.95
N VAL A 110 0.40 -19.67 -1.21
CA VAL A 110 0.16 -18.30 -1.69
C VAL A 110 0.86 -18.04 -3.03
N TRP A 111 1.99 -18.69 -3.28
CA TRP A 111 2.80 -18.50 -4.48
C TRP A 111 2.34 -19.33 -5.70
N ASN A 112 1.35 -20.22 -5.55
CA ASN A 112 0.92 -21.13 -6.63
C ASN A 112 0.28 -20.38 -7.82
N ASP A 113 -0.39 -19.26 -7.56
CA ASP A 113 -1.08 -18.46 -8.59
C ASP A 113 -0.22 -17.30 -9.11
N VAL A 114 1.07 -17.32 -8.79
CA VAL A 114 2.03 -16.27 -9.14
C VAL A 114 3.11 -16.86 -10.02
N THR A 115 3.39 -16.22 -11.14
CA THR A 115 4.53 -16.57 -11.98
C THR A 115 5.67 -15.61 -11.68
N PHE A 116 6.80 -16.12 -11.17
CA PHE A 116 7.96 -15.26 -10.92
C PHE A 116 8.70 -14.99 -12.23
N PRO A 117 9.22 -13.75 -12.45
CA PRO A 117 10.04 -13.46 -13.63
C PRO A 117 11.34 -14.26 -13.68
N ASN A 118 11.92 -14.55 -12.51
CA ASN A 118 13.15 -15.30 -12.34
C ASN A 118 13.19 -15.91 -10.93
N ASP A 119 13.88 -17.04 -10.76
CA ASP A 119 14.09 -17.70 -9.46
C ASP A 119 14.83 -16.78 -8.47
N VAL A 120 15.75 -15.93 -8.95
CA VAL A 120 16.45 -14.95 -8.11
C VAL A 120 15.48 -13.96 -7.46
N VAL A 121 14.43 -13.53 -8.18
CA VAL A 121 13.38 -12.64 -7.65
C VAL A 121 12.56 -13.35 -6.60
N LYS A 122 12.23 -14.63 -6.84
CA LYS A 122 11.49 -15.46 -5.89
C LYS A 122 12.24 -15.61 -4.57
N ASP A 123 13.49 -16.05 -4.64
CA ASP A 123 14.31 -16.31 -3.45
C ASP A 123 14.53 -15.02 -2.66
N GLU A 124 14.81 -13.91 -3.34
CA GLU A 124 15.02 -12.63 -2.68
C GLU A 124 13.73 -12.10 -2.03
N LEU A 125 12.60 -12.18 -2.73
CA LEU A 125 11.32 -11.71 -2.21
C LEU A 125 10.92 -12.51 -0.96
N GLN A 126 10.99 -13.84 -1.02
CA GLN A 126 10.65 -14.71 0.11
C GLN A 126 11.60 -14.48 1.30
N SER A 127 12.91 -14.37 1.04
CA SER A 127 13.90 -14.06 2.08
C SER A 127 13.62 -12.71 2.74
N TYR A 128 13.33 -11.68 1.94
CA TYR A 128 13.08 -10.33 2.45
C TYR A 128 11.76 -10.22 3.22
N ILE A 129 10.70 -10.89 2.75
CA ILE A 129 9.42 -11.00 3.47
C ILE A 129 9.64 -11.68 4.82
N GLY A 130 10.34 -12.82 4.86
CA GLY A 130 10.65 -13.53 6.09
C GLY A 130 11.41 -12.66 7.10
N LYS A 131 12.38 -11.86 6.65
CA LYS A 131 13.12 -10.95 7.55
C LYS A 131 12.28 -9.78 8.08
N ARG A 132 11.39 -9.23 7.24
CA ARG A 132 10.72 -7.94 7.52
C ARG A 132 9.33 -8.09 8.14
N LEU A 133 8.64 -9.20 7.85
CA LEU A 133 7.24 -9.40 8.22
C LEU A 133 7.02 -10.53 9.22
N THR A 134 8.06 -11.29 9.58
CA THR A 134 7.96 -12.28 10.66
C THR A 134 7.61 -11.56 11.97
N PRO A 135 6.50 -11.94 12.64
CA PRO A 135 6.12 -11.34 13.90
C PRO A 135 7.22 -11.54 14.93
N GLN A 136 7.62 -10.47 15.60
CA GLN A 136 8.51 -10.57 16.74
C GLN A 136 7.76 -11.26 17.90
N PRO A 137 8.41 -12.16 18.66
CA PRO A 137 7.77 -12.85 19.76
C PRO A 137 7.30 -11.85 20.82
N THR A 138 5.99 -11.74 21.00
CA THR A 138 5.38 -10.87 22.02
C THR A 138 5.21 -11.67 23.31
N LYS A 139 5.76 -11.17 24.42
CA LYS A 139 5.53 -11.75 25.74
C LYS A 139 4.09 -11.47 26.17
N VAL A 140 3.26 -12.51 26.22
CA VAL A 140 1.93 -12.45 26.80
C VAL A 140 2.03 -12.91 28.26
N ARG A 141 1.60 -12.07 29.20
CA ARG A 141 1.48 -12.44 30.62
C ARG A 141 0.02 -12.79 30.90
N SER A 142 -0.18 -13.88 31.64
CA SER A 142 -1.47 -14.24 32.20
C SER A 142 -1.23 -14.66 33.63
N ASP A 143 -2.01 -14.11 34.55
CA ASP A 143 -2.05 -14.57 35.93
C ASP A 143 -3.10 -15.67 36.04
N ILE A 144 -2.77 -16.75 36.75
CA ILE A 144 -3.69 -17.87 37.01
C ILE A 144 -3.83 -17.94 38.53
N GLU A 145 -5.02 -17.63 39.04
CA GLU A 145 -5.38 -17.86 40.44
C GLU A 145 -5.93 -19.28 40.59
N GLY A 146 -5.35 -20.06 41.49
CA GLY A 146 -5.81 -21.42 41.83
C GLY A 146 -7.02 -21.36 42.76
N ALA A 147 -8.00 -22.23 42.50
CA ALA A 147 -9.20 -22.42 43.33
C ALA A 147 -8.88 -23.09 44.67
#